data_AF-A0A9E2KSE4-F1
#
_entry.id   AF-A0A9E2KSE4-F1
#
_cell.length_a   1.000
_cell.length_b   1.000
_cell.length_c   1.000
_cell.angle_alpha   90.00
_cell.angle_beta   90.00
_cell.angle_gamma   90.00
#
_symmetry.space_group_name_H-M   'P 1'
#
loop_
_entity.id
_entity.type
_entity.pdbx_description
1 polymer ?
#
loop_
_entity_poly.entity_id
_entity_poly.type
_entity_poly.pdbx_seq_one_letter_code
_entity_poly.pdbx_strand_id
1 'polypeptide(L)' 'LTSNRIADKIKRSEMIDTGKRADHCPILLDIDL' A
#
# COMPACT_ATOMS: atom_id res chain seq x y z
N LEU A 1 1.11 -4.97 8.07
CA LEU A 1 2.02 -4.91 9.24
C LEU A 1 3.32 -4.25 8.79
N THR A 2 3.56 -3.02 9.24
CA THR A 2 4.80 -2.26 8.98
C THR A 2 5.60 -2.12 10.27
N SER A 3 6.90 -1.80 10.17
CA SER A 3 7.71 -1.53 11.37
C SER A 3 7.22 -0.26 12.07
N ASN A 4 7.04 -0.30 13.40
CA ASN A 4 6.57 0.85 14.19
C ASN A 4 7.37 2.15 13.94
N ARG A 5 8.67 2.06 13.64
CA ARG A 5 9.52 3.25 13.36
C ARG A 5 9.16 4.00 12.07
N ILE A 6 8.49 3.34 11.13
CA ILE A 6 8.14 3.88 9.80
C ILE A 6 6.62 4.10 9.70
N ALA A 7 5.85 3.75 10.74
CA ALA A 7 4.39 3.88 10.72
C ALA A 7 3.95 5.33 10.43
N ASP A 8 4.61 6.31 11.06
CA ASP A 8 4.30 7.73 10.92
C ASP A 8 4.75 8.33 9.57
N LYS A 9 5.57 7.59 8.80
CA LYS A 9 6.10 8.00 7.50
C LYS A 9 5.24 7.50 6.33
N ILE A 10 4.18 6.73 6.60
CA ILE A 10 3.28 6.21 5.57
C ILE A 10 2.31 7.31 5.16
N LYS A 11 2.38 7.74 3.90
CA LYS A 11 1.48 8.76 3.34
C LYS A 11 0.18 8.15 2.84
N ARG A 12 0.25 6.99 2.18
CA ARG A 12 -0.92 6.29 1.60
C ARG A 12 -0.73 4.78 1.62
N SER A 13 -1.79 4.05 1.88
CA SER A 13 -1.85 2.59 1.74
C SER A 13 -3.21 2.21 1.16
N GLU A 14 -3.28 2.04 -0.16
CA GLU A 14 -4.52 1.89 -0.90
C GLU A 14 -4.43 0.68 -1.85
N MET A 15 -5.52 -0.07 -1.98
CA MET A 15 -5.64 -1.14 -2.97
C MET A 15 -5.96 -0.53 -4.34
N ILE A 16 -5.17 -0.87 -5.36
CA ILE A 16 -5.41 -0.40 -6.73
C ILE A 16 -6.22 -1.46 -7.48
N ASP A 17 -7.31 -1.03 -8.12
CA ASP A 17 -8.15 -1.90 -8.95
C ASP A 17 -7.33 -2.53 -10.10
N THR A 18 -7.41 -3.87 -10.22
CA THR A 18 -6.74 -4.65 -11.25
C THR A 18 -7.59 -4.92 -12.49
N GLY A 19 -8.82 -4.41 -12.52
CA GLY A 19 -9.73 -4.61 -13.64
C GLY A 19 -10.23 -6.04 -13.72
N LYS A 20 -10.50 -6.53 -14.94
CA LYS A 20 -11.32 -7.74 -15.18
C LYS A 20 -10.72 -9.09 -14.71
N ARG A 21 -9.47 -9.12 -14.21
CA ARG A 21 -8.88 -10.32 -13.60
C ARG A 21 -8.25 -9.94 -12.26
N ALA A 22 -8.95 -10.26 -11.18
CA ALA A 22 -8.61 -9.87 -9.82
C ALA A 22 -8.07 -11.05 -8.99
N ASP A 23 -7.19 -11.83 -9.59
CA ASP A 23 -6.54 -12.96 -8.93
C ASP A 23 -5.72 -12.47 -7.72
N HIS A 24 -5.15 -11.27 -7.85
CA HIS A 24 -4.45 -10.52 -6.80
C HIS A 24 -4.67 -9.02 -7.03
N CYS A 25 -4.82 -8.23 -5.96
CA CYS A 25 -4.92 -6.78 -6.02
C CYS A 25 -3.60 -6.15 -5.48
N PRO A 26 -2.86 -5.39 -6.30
CA PRO A 26 -1.72 -4.61 -5.83
C PRO A 26 -2.15 -3.62 -4.76
N ILE A 27 -1.27 -3.42 -3.79
CA ILE A 27 -1.40 -2.37 -2.78
C ILE A 27 -0.34 -1.32 -3.08
N LEU A 28 -0.77 -0.08 -3.23
CA LEU A 28 0.11 1.07 -3.27
C LEU A 28 0.49 1.45 -1.84
N LEU A 29 1.78 1.54 -1.57
CA LEU A 29 2.31 2.02 -0.30
C LEU A 29 3.25 3.18 -0.58
N ASP A 30 2.82 4.38 -0.22
CA ASP A 30 3.60 5.61 -0.33
C ASP A 30 4.26 5.94 1.02
N ILE A 31 5.58 6.14 1.02
CA ILE A 31 6.40 6.33 2.22
C ILE A 31 7.30 7.54 2.03
N ASP A 32 7.29 8.44 3.02
CA ASP A 32 8.19 9.59 3.08
C ASP A 32 9.48 9.23 3.82
N LEU A 33 10.57 9.04 3.08
CA LEU A 33 11.87 8.64 3.65
C LEU A 33 12.74 9.84 3.98
#